data_AF-A0A8T2PXG8-F1
#
_entry.id   AF-A0A8T2PXG8-F1
#
_cell.length_a   1.000
_cell.length_b   1.000
_cell.length_c   1.000
_cell.angle_alpha   90.00
_cell.angle_beta   90.00
_cell.angle_gamma   90.00
#
_symmetry.space_group_name_H-M   'P 1'
#
loop_
_entity.id
_entity.type
_entity.pdbx_description
1 polymer ?
#
loop_
_entity_poly.entity_id
_entity_poly.type
_entity_poly.pdbx_seq_one_letter_code
_entity_poly.pdbx_strand_id
1 'polypeptide(L)' 'MHPEFCIDVDNTVGKYEALAWLCGGLSFFGLVGALAVWNDKPSKMPYAPKEYPYDNLRVELGGEP' A
#
# COMPACT_ATOMS: atom_id res chain seq x y z
N MET A 1 -10.40 2.17 -48.76
CA MET A 1 -11.05 1.76 -47.50
C MET A 1 -11.10 3.00 -46.63
N HIS A 2 -12.29 3.49 -46.31
CA HIS A 2 -12.49 4.74 -45.59
C HIS A 2 -12.29 4.46 -44.09
N PRO A 3 -11.49 5.26 -43.34
CA PRO A 3 -11.32 5.04 -41.91
C PRO A 3 -12.68 5.21 -41.20
N GLU A 4 -13.06 4.26 -40.35
CA GLU A 4 -14.24 4.41 -39.51
C GLU A 4 -13.97 5.39 -38.36
N PHE A 5 -14.74 6.48 -38.34
CA PHE A 5 -14.60 7.61 -37.41
C PHE A 5 -14.83 7.25 -35.92
N CYS A 6 -15.23 6.01 -35.63
CA CYS A 6 -15.66 5.58 -34.29
C CYS A 6 -14.58 4.84 -33.48
N ILE A 7 -13.42 4.51 -34.06
CA ILE A 7 -12.36 3.77 -33.33
C ILE A 7 -10.97 4.42 -33.47
N ASP A 8 -10.72 5.24 -34.51
CA ASP A 8 -9.40 5.87 -34.76
C ASP A 8 -9.26 7.32 -34.28
N VAL A 9 -10.15 7.80 -33.40
CA VAL A 9 -9.78 8.97 -32.59
C VAL A 9 -8.77 8.46 -31.58
N ASP A 10 -7.48 8.71 -31.82
CA ASP A 10 -6.35 8.51 -30.91
C ASP A 10 -6.52 9.31 -29.61
N ASN A 11 -7.59 9.03 -28.86
CA ASN A 11 -7.83 9.47 -27.50
C ASN A 11 -7.08 8.55 -26.52
N THR A 12 -6.05 7.86 -27.00
CA THR A 12 -5.13 7.11 -26.16
C THR A 12 -4.24 8.12 -25.46
N VAL A 13 -4.36 8.18 -24.15
CA VAL A 13 -3.48 8.95 -23.26
C VAL A 13 -2.03 8.72 -23.68
N GLY A 14 -1.27 9.78 -23.94
CA GLY A 14 0.11 9.66 -24.43
C GLY A 14 0.97 8.85 -23.46
N LYS A 15 2.04 8.17 -23.92
CA LYS A 15 2.86 7.27 -23.07
C LYS A 15 3.33 7.93 -21.76
N TYR A 16 3.73 9.21 -21.83
CA TYR A 16 4.16 9.98 -20.66
C TYR A 16 2.99 10.48 -19.81
N GLU A 17 1.85 10.76 -20.42
CA GLU A 17 0.64 11.17 -19.71
C GLU A 17 0.07 9.97 -18.93
N ALA A 18 0.05 8.79 -19.53
CA ALA A 18 -0.36 7.54 -18.87
C ALA A 18 0.57 7.21 -17.69
N LEU A 19 1.89 7.42 -17.88
CA LEU A 19 2.86 7.30 -16.80
C LEU A 19 2.61 8.33 -15.68
N ALA A 20 2.31 9.58 -16.03
CA ALA A 20 2.02 10.62 -15.06
C ALA A 20 0.74 10.31 -14.25
N TRP A 21 -0.30 9.77 -14.89
CA TRP A 21 -1.51 9.30 -14.20
C TRP A 21 -1.24 8.11 -13.28
N LEU A 22 -0.41 7.15 -13.72
CA LEU A 22 -0.02 6.01 -12.91
C LEU A 22 0.82 6.45 -11.70
N CYS A 23 1.86 7.25 -11.93
CA CYS A 23 2.73 7.77 -10.88
C CYS A 23 1.96 8.70 -9.92
N GLY A 24 1.13 9.60 -10.45
CA GLY A 24 0.31 10.49 -9.65
C GLY A 24 -0.70 9.74 -8.77
N GLY A 25 -1.40 8.77 -9.35
CA GLY A 25 -2.33 7.91 -8.61
C GLY A 25 -1.63 7.11 -7.52
N LEU A 26 -0.52 6.44 -7.85
CA LEU A 26 0.22 5.63 -6.88
C LEU A 26 0.85 6.49 -5.78
N SER A 27 1.43 7.65 -6.12
CA SER A 27 2.00 8.58 -5.14
C SER A 27 0.94 9.14 -4.21
N PHE A 28 -0.29 9.40 -4.68
CA PHE A 28 -1.38 9.85 -3.81
C PHE A 28 -1.72 8.82 -2.73
N PHE A 29 -1.90 7.55 -3.11
CA PHE A 29 -2.17 6.48 -2.14
C PHE A 29 -0.98 6.23 -1.22
N GLY A 30 0.25 6.30 -1.74
CA GLY A 30 1.47 6.19 -0.94
C GLY A 30 1.58 7.30 0.11
N LEU A 31 1.30 8.55 -0.28
CA LEU A 31 1.30 9.70 0.64
C LEU A 31 0.20 9.58 1.69
N VAL A 32 -1.01 9.17 1.32
CA VAL A 32 -2.11 8.93 2.28
C VAL A 32 -1.72 7.84 3.29
N GLY A 33 -1.14 6.72 2.82
CA GLY A 33 -0.64 5.67 3.70
C GLY A 33 0.47 6.15 4.64
N ALA A 34 1.44 6.92 4.13
CA ALA A 34 2.51 7.48 4.94
C ALA A 34 2.00 8.50 5.98
N LEU A 35 1.04 9.35 5.59
CA LEU A 35 0.38 10.27 6.50
C LEU A 35 -0.46 9.53 7.55
N ALA A 36 -1.07 8.41 7.21
CA ALA A 36 -1.79 7.57 8.17
C ALA A 36 -0.83 6.99 9.22
N VAL A 37 0.35 6.50 8.81
CA VAL A 37 1.39 6.03 9.75
C VAL A 37 1.91 7.17 10.63
N TRP A 38 2.14 8.35 10.06
CA TRP A 38 2.64 9.49 10.84
C TRP A 38 1.58 10.06 11.81
N ASN A 39 0.30 10.05 11.40
CA ASN A 39 -0.81 10.49 12.24
C ASN A 39 -1.36 9.38 13.15
N ASP A 40 -0.74 8.20 13.16
CA ASP A 40 -1.20 7.06 13.96
C ASP A 40 -0.97 7.34 15.46
N LYS A 41 -1.93 8.02 16.07
CA LYS A 41 -2.10 8.13 17.53
C LYS A 41 -2.30 6.77 18.26
N PRO A 42 -2.84 5.67 17.68
CA PRO A 42 -3.11 4.43 18.42
C PRO A 42 -1.90 3.50 18.69
N SER A 43 -0.69 3.79 18.22
CA SER A 43 0.53 3.04 18.61
C SER A 43 0.93 3.19 20.10
N LYS A 44 0.07 3.81 20.92
CA LYS A 44 0.12 3.71 22.37
C LYS A 44 -1.10 2.91 22.84
N MET A 45 -1.14 1.61 22.55
CA MET A 45 -2.02 0.71 23.30
C MET A 45 -1.81 1.03 24.79
N PRO A 46 -2.84 1.42 25.55
CA PRO A 46 -2.69 1.76 26.96
C PRO A 46 -2.43 0.52 27.83
N TYR A 47 -2.25 -0.64 27.19
CA TYR A 47 -1.87 -1.90 27.78
C TYR A 47 -0.53 -2.35 27.19
N ALA A 48 0.32 -2.88 28.05
CA ALA A 48 1.56 -3.52 27.61
C ALA A 48 1.23 -4.76 26.75
N PRO A 49 2.08 -5.10 25.77
CA PRO A 49 1.99 -6.39 25.08
C PRO A 49 1.90 -7.53 26.10
N LYS A 50 1.09 -8.54 25.79
CA LYS A 50 0.92 -9.68 26.69
C LYS A 50 2.20 -10.50 26.71
N GLU A 51 2.88 -10.49 27.85
CA GLU A 51 3.98 -11.41 28.13
C GLU A 51 3.42 -12.79 28.47
N TYR A 52 4.04 -13.84 27.94
CA TYR A 52 3.68 -15.21 28.27
C TYR A 52 4.81 -15.92 29.04
N PRO A 53 4.48 -16.82 29.98
CA PRO A 53 5.48 -17.62 30.71
C PRO A 53 6.35 -18.47 29.77
N TYR A 54 7.47 -19.00 30.29
CA TYR A 54 8.40 -19.87 29.55
C TYR A 54 8.99 -19.20 28.30
N ASP A 55 9.57 -18.01 28.47
CA ASP A 55 10.21 -17.26 27.39
C ASP A 55 9.26 -17.06 26.18
N ASN A 56 8.07 -16.50 26.44
CA ASN A 56 7.00 -16.32 25.45
C ASN A 56 6.57 -17.61 24.72
N LEU A 57 6.56 -18.74 25.43
CA LEU A 57 6.26 -20.07 24.86
C LEU A 57 7.18 -20.41 23.68
N ARG A 58 8.42 -19.92 23.64
CA ARG A 58 9.34 -20.11 22.50
C ARG A 58 9.47 -21.59 22.11
N VAL A 59 9.55 -22.49 23.09
CA VAL A 59 9.64 -23.94 22.85
C VAL A 59 8.31 -24.52 22.33
N GLU A 60 7.17 -24.09 22.87
CA GLU A 60 5.84 -24.54 22.43
C GLU A 60 5.51 -24.03 21.00
N LEU A 61 6.10 -22.91 20.60
CA LEU A 61 5.99 -22.34 19.26
C LEU A 61 7.00 -22.96 18.27
N GLY A 62 7.78 -23.97 18.70
CA GLY A 62 8.72 -24.71 17.87
C GLY A 62 10.13 -24.11 17.78
N GLY A 63 10.49 -23.22 18.71
CA GLY A 63 11.86 -22.74 18.87
C GLY A 63 12.78 -23.80 19.47
N GLU A 64 14.07 -23.70 19.16
CA GLU A 64 15.09 -24.64 19.64
C GLU A 64 15.25 -24.58 21.17
N PRO A 65 15.49 -25.70 21.86
CA PRO A 65 15.63 -25.76 23.32
C PRO A 65 16.83 -24.95 23.83
#